data_AF-A0A448V632-F1
#
_entry.id   AF-A0A448V632-F1
#
_cell.length_a   1.000
_cell.length_b   1.000
_cell.length_c   1.000
_cell.angle_alpha   90.00
_cell.angle_beta   90.00
_cell.angle_gamma   90.00
#
_symmetry.space_group_name_H-M   'P 1'
#
loop_
_entity.id
_entity.type
_entity.pdbx_description
1 polymer ?
#
loop_
_entity_poly.entity_id
_entity_poly.type
_entity_poly.pdbx_seq_one_letter_code
_entity_poly.pdbx_strand_id
1 'polypeptide(L)'
;MSTTTVSKIVSKKYELTNETRVLGDHTLYRIKALKDFGDIKAGDLGGFIEDESNLSHDGDCWVGDDATVLKPSRVYENARVYGNASVGGFVYGNAKVYDFAKVFANAHVYDNARVFDSAKIISNVHIYENASAYGMAVVTKNAYGNTRENVYTERLSPYGEISFVMCHL
;
A
#
# COMPACT_ATOMS: atom_id res chain seq x y z
N MET A 1 -14.10 -18.87 43.25
CA MET A 1 -14.78 -18.69 41.95
C MET A 1 -13.71 -18.33 40.94
N SER A 2 -13.39 -19.24 40.02
CA SER A 2 -12.33 -19.03 39.02
C SER A 2 -12.91 -18.23 37.86
N THR A 3 -12.42 -17.02 37.63
CA THR A 3 -12.80 -16.19 36.49
C THR A 3 -12.01 -16.66 35.26
N THR A 4 -12.63 -17.50 34.44
CA THR A 4 -12.11 -17.83 33.11
C THR A 4 -12.26 -16.60 32.22
N THR A 5 -11.15 -15.88 32.02
CA THR A 5 -11.02 -14.90 30.94
C THR A 5 -11.17 -15.65 29.62
N VAL A 6 -12.35 -15.52 28.99
CA VAL A 6 -12.50 -15.89 27.59
C VAL A 6 -11.65 -14.91 26.80
N SER A 7 -10.42 -15.30 26.47
CA SER A 7 -9.64 -14.61 25.46
C SER A 7 -10.50 -14.57 24.20
N LYS A 8 -10.91 -13.37 23.81
CA LYS A 8 -11.61 -13.15 22.54
C LYS A 8 -10.68 -13.70 21.46
N ILE A 9 -10.99 -14.88 20.93
CA ILE A 9 -10.26 -15.44 19.80
C ILE A 9 -10.55 -14.51 18.62
N VAL A 10 -9.67 -13.54 18.39
CA VAL A 10 -9.79 -12.65 17.24
C VAL A 10 -9.48 -13.51 16.02
N SER A 11 -10.52 -13.87 15.27
CA SER A 11 -10.39 -14.64 14.04
C SER A 11 -9.59 -13.83 13.02
N LYS A 12 -8.42 -14.37 12.63
CA LYS A 12 -7.54 -13.79 11.62
C LYS A 12 -8.30 -13.52 10.32
N LYS A 13 -7.98 -12.40 9.68
CA LYS A 13 -8.57 -12.00 8.40
C LYS A 13 -7.93 -12.72 7.20
N TYR A 14 -6.64 -12.99 7.30
CA TYR A 14 -5.84 -13.63 6.25
C TYR A 14 -4.66 -14.39 6.88
N GLU A 15 -3.98 -15.19 6.07
CA GLU A 15 -2.71 -15.86 6.37
C GLU A 15 -1.64 -15.50 5.34
N LEU A 16 -0.36 -15.64 5.73
CA LEU A 16 0.76 -15.66 4.80
C LEU A 16 0.91 -17.06 4.22
N THR A 17 1.07 -17.17 2.91
CA THR A 17 1.30 -18.45 2.23
C THR A 17 2.79 -18.71 2.02
N ASN A 18 3.14 -19.87 1.45
CA ASN A 18 4.52 -20.23 1.10
C ASN A 18 4.98 -19.65 -0.26
N GLU A 19 4.09 -18.99 -1.02
CA GLU A 19 4.49 -18.30 -2.26
C GLU A 19 5.20 -17.00 -1.88
N THR A 20 6.46 -16.86 -2.29
CA THR A 20 7.31 -15.72 -1.90
C THR A 20 7.82 -14.93 -3.11
N ARG A 21 8.18 -13.67 -2.85
CA ARG A 21 8.92 -12.80 -3.75
C ARG A 21 10.06 -12.13 -3.00
N VAL A 22 11.21 -11.99 -3.67
CA VAL A 22 12.37 -11.29 -3.11
C VAL A 22 12.52 -9.95 -3.81
N LEU A 23 12.56 -8.87 -3.03
CA LEU A 23 12.79 -7.50 -3.50
C LEU A 23 13.95 -6.91 -2.71
N GLY A 24 15.15 -6.91 -3.30
CA GLY A 24 16.36 -6.55 -2.57
C GLY A 24 16.64 -7.55 -1.44
N ASP A 25 16.73 -7.06 -0.22
CA ASP A 25 16.89 -7.82 1.02
C ASP A 25 15.55 -8.20 1.69
N HIS A 26 14.42 -7.80 1.11
CA HIS A 26 13.09 -8.11 1.63
C HIS A 26 12.54 -9.40 1.03
N THR A 27 12.03 -10.29 1.89
CA THR A 27 11.24 -11.46 1.49
C THR A 27 9.76 -11.19 1.79
N LEU A 28 8.93 -11.22 0.77
CA LEU A 28 7.49 -11.01 0.89
C LEU A 28 6.74 -12.31 0.65
N TYR A 29 5.58 -12.44 1.29
CA TYR A 29 4.71 -13.60 1.24
C TYR A 29 3.36 -13.21 0.65
N ARG A 30 2.87 -14.02 -0.29
CA ARG A 30 1.51 -13.88 -0.82
C ARG A 30 0.52 -14.07 0.32
N ILE A 31 -0.48 -13.19 0.42
CA ILE A 31 -1.55 -13.32 1.40
C ILE A 31 -2.74 -14.10 0.85
N LYS A 32 -3.47 -14.76 1.74
CA LYS A 32 -4.72 -15.47 1.43
C LYS A 32 -5.80 -15.15 2.45
N ALA A 33 -6.99 -14.77 1.99
CA ALA A 33 -8.12 -14.47 2.86
C ALA A 33 -8.62 -15.73 3.59
N LEU A 34 -8.92 -15.60 4.88
CA LEU A 34 -9.42 -16.70 5.72
C LEU A 34 -10.93 -16.62 5.96
N LYS A 35 -11.55 -15.47 5.65
CA LYS A 35 -12.98 -15.20 5.82
C LYS A 35 -13.44 -14.16 4.81
N ASP A 36 -14.74 -14.02 4.65
CA ASP A 36 -15.35 -12.97 3.86
C ASP A 36 -15.27 -11.61 4.58
N PHE A 37 -14.97 -10.52 3.85
CA PHE A 37 -15.02 -9.13 4.31
C PHE A 37 -15.02 -8.17 3.12
N GLY A 38 -15.78 -7.08 3.20
CA GLY A 38 -16.03 -6.21 2.05
C GLY A 38 -16.46 -7.01 0.81
N ASP A 39 -15.66 -6.90 -0.26
CA ASP A 39 -15.76 -7.62 -1.53
C ASP A 39 -14.86 -8.86 -1.63
N ILE A 40 -14.06 -9.18 -0.61
CA ILE A 40 -13.11 -10.29 -0.58
C ILE A 40 -13.78 -11.55 -0.01
N LYS A 41 -13.51 -12.71 -0.62
CA LYS A 41 -14.03 -14.02 -0.23
C LYS A 41 -12.97 -14.89 0.43
N ALA A 42 -13.41 -15.74 1.34
CA ALA A 42 -12.53 -16.73 1.96
C ALA A 42 -11.86 -17.59 0.88
N GLY A 43 -10.54 -17.69 0.94
CA GLY A 43 -9.73 -18.41 -0.05
C GLY A 43 -9.09 -17.53 -1.13
N ASP A 44 -9.54 -16.28 -1.30
CA ASP A 44 -8.98 -15.37 -2.30
C ASP A 44 -7.50 -15.09 -2.01
N LEU A 45 -6.68 -15.12 -3.05
CA LEU A 45 -5.29 -14.69 -2.99
C LEU A 45 -5.22 -13.17 -3.16
N GLY A 46 -4.35 -12.54 -2.39
CA GLY A 46 -4.04 -11.10 -2.49
C GLY A 46 -2.66 -10.83 -3.09
N GLY A 47 -2.12 -9.66 -2.77
CA GLY A 47 -0.74 -9.30 -3.06
C GLY A 47 0.24 -9.89 -2.06
N PHE A 48 1.39 -9.24 -1.93
CA PHE A 48 2.52 -9.70 -1.14
C PHE A 48 2.84 -8.72 -0.02
N ILE A 49 3.02 -9.23 1.19
CA ILE A 49 3.45 -8.44 2.34
C ILE A 49 4.68 -9.08 2.99
N GLU A 50 5.56 -8.27 3.57
CA GLU A 50 6.76 -8.77 4.24
C GLU A 50 6.44 -9.44 5.59
N ASP A 51 5.45 -8.93 6.32
CA ASP A 51 5.12 -9.33 7.68
C ASP A 51 3.65 -9.08 8.01
N GLU A 52 3.08 -9.82 8.98
CA GLU A 52 1.70 -9.62 9.41
C GLU A 52 1.41 -8.19 9.89
N SER A 53 2.40 -7.45 10.39
CA SER A 53 2.25 -6.04 10.80
C SER A 53 1.98 -5.07 9.64
N ASN A 54 2.26 -5.46 8.39
CA ASN A 54 2.06 -4.61 7.23
C ASN A 54 0.59 -4.44 6.83
N LEU A 55 -0.30 -5.36 7.20
CA LEU A 55 -1.72 -5.30 6.84
C LEU A 55 -2.57 -5.57 8.09
N SER A 56 -3.53 -4.70 8.38
CA SER A 56 -4.37 -4.88 9.55
C SER A 56 -5.31 -6.08 9.39
N HIS A 57 -5.52 -6.85 10.46
CA HIS A 57 -6.61 -7.82 10.54
C HIS A 57 -7.99 -7.17 10.83
N ASP A 58 -8.00 -5.91 11.25
CA ASP A 58 -9.22 -5.11 11.43
C ASP A 58 -9.57 -4.31 10.18
N GLY A 59 -10.86 -3.99 10.02
CA GLY A 59 -11.38 -3.25 8.87
C GLY A 59 -11.32 -4.01 7.54
N ASP A 60 -11.75 -3.35 6.47
CA ASP A 60 -11.83 -3.92 5.13
C ASP A 60 -10.58 -3.66 4.28
N CYS A 61 -9.46 -3.28 4.90
CA CYS A 61 -8.22 -3.04 4.17
C CYS A 61 -7.70 -4.32 3.51
N TRP A 62 -7.13 -4.18 2.31
CA TRP A 62 -6.65 -5.31 1.53
C TRP A 62 -5.50 -4.93 0.61
N VAL A 63 -4.58 -5.88 0.43
CA VAL A 63 -3.53 -5.84 -0.60
C VAL A 63 -3.90 -6.89 -1.64
N GLY A 64 -4.23 -6.48 -2.86
CA GLY A 64 -4.66 -7.34 -3.96
C GLY A 64 -3.63 -7.46 -5.08
N ASP A 65 -3.95 -8.30 -6.06
CA ASP A 65 -3.19 -8.50 -7.31
C ASP A 65 -1.70 -8.81 -7.08
N ASP A 66 -0.81 -8.02 -7.67
CA ASP A 66 0.65 -8.14 -7.58
C ASP A 66 1.27 -7.08 -6.65
N ALA A 67 0.43 -6.33 -5.91
CA ALA A 67 0.90 -5.25 -5.07
C ALA A 67 1.79 -5.74 -3.93
N THR A 68 2.77 -4.92 -3.57
CA THR A 68 3.79 -5.27 -2.57
C THR A 68 3.83 -4.26 -1.44
N VAL A 69 3.84 -4.72 -0.19
CA VAL A 69 3.89 -3.87 1.00
C VAL A 69 5.07 -4.30 1.89
N LEU A 70 6.04 -3.40 2.07
CA LEU A 70 7.34 -3.67 2.71
C LEU A 70 7.50 -2.87 4.01
N LYS A 71 8.19 -3.41 5.02
CA LYS A 71 8.45 -2.64 6.24
C LYS A 71 9.23 -1.34 5.94
N PRO A 72 8.99 -0.24 6.69
CA PRO A 72 8.12 -0.12 7.87
C PRO A 72 6.64 0.25 7.58
N SER A 73 6.12 -0.07 6.38
CA SER A 73 4.74 0.29 5.99
C SER A 73 3.63 -0.39 6.79
N ARG A 74 2.44 0.22 6.74
CA ARG A 74 1.20 -0.40 7.23
C ARG A 74 -0.02 0.05 6.42
N VAL A 75 -0.87 -0.92 6.08
CA VAL A 75 -2.16 -0.74 5.40
C VAL A 75 -3.28 -1.13 6.37
N TYR A 76 -4.19 -0.20 6.68
CA TYR A 76 -5.21 -0.40 7.71
C TYR A 76 -6.53 0.33 7.41
N GLU A 77 -7.52 0.19 8.29
CA GLU A 77 -8.90 0.67 8.10
C GLU A 77 -9.56 0.05 6.86
N ASN A 78 -9.96 0.84 5.86
CA ASN A 78 -10.61 0.37 4.63
C ASN A 78 -9.74 0.58 3.38
N ALA A 79 -8.46 0.88 3.57
CA ALA A 79 -7.54 1.18 2.48
C ALA A 79 -7.33 -0.01 1.52
N ARG A 80 -7.20 0.29 0.22
CA ARG A 80 -6.97 -0.73 -0.82
C ARG A 80 -5.68 -0.45 -1.56
N VAL A 81 -4.80 -1.45 -1.58
CA VAL A 81 -3.58 -1.45 -2.39
C VAL A 81 -3.68 -2.59 -3.40
N TYR A 82 -3.60 -2.32 -4.70
CA TYR A 82 -3.82 -3.35 -5.73
C TYR A 82 -3.07 -3.03 -7.04
N GLY A 83 -3.26 -3.81 -8.10
CA GLY A 83 -2.45 -3.74 -9.31
C GLY A 83 -1.00 -4.18 -9.08
N ASN A 84 -0.04 -3.39 -9.55
CA ASN A 84 1.40 -3.56 -9.37
C ASN A 84 1.99 -2.51 -8.41
N ALA A 85 1.16 -1.94 -7.52
CA ALA A 85 1.59 -0.88 -6.61
C ALA A 85 2.62 -1.38 -5.59
N SER A 86 3.54 -0.49 -5.19
CA SER A 86 4.57 -0.79 -4.21
C SER A 86 4.58 0.22 -3.08
N VAL A 87 4.43 -0.25 -1.85
CA VAL A 87 4.22 0.58 -0.66
C VAL A 87 5.26 0.27 0.40
N GLY A 88 6.08 1.28 0.71
CA GLY A 88 6.94 1.39 1.90
C GLY A 88 6.53 2.58 2.78
N GLY A 89 5.24 2.96 2.78
CA GLY A 89 4.64 4.05 3.58
C GLY A 89 3.33 3.64 4.26
N PHE A 90 2.53 4.59 4.75
CA PHE A 90 1.29 4.30 5.47
C PHE A 90 0.07 4.58 4.59
N VAL A 91 -0.86 3.63 4.50
CA VAL A 91 -2.11 3.77 3.74
C VAL A 91 -3.31 3.40 4.60
N TYR A 92 -4.23 4.32 4.80
CA TYR A 92 -5.37 4.15 5.71
C TYR A 92 -6.61 4.95 5.27
N GLY A 93 -7.65 5.05 6.09
CA GLY A 93 -8.95 5.58 5.69
C GLY A 93 -9.62 4.66 4.67
N ASN A 94 -10.16 5.28 3.62
CA ASN A 94 -10.69 4.65 2.41
C ASN A 94 -9.76 4.86 1.21
N ALA A 95 -8.47 5.16 1.45
CA ALA A 95 -7.52 5.50 0.40
C ALA A 95 -7.27 4.33 -0.56
N LYS A 96 -6.93 4.65 -1.80
CA LYS A 96 -6.63 3.67 -2.85
C LYS A 96 -5.27 3.94 -3.48
N VAL A 97 -4.42 2.93 -3.51
CA VAL A 97 -3.11 2.97 -4.18
C VAL A 97 -3.03 1.83 -5.18
N TYR A 98 -2.90 2.12 -6.47
CA TYR A 98 -3.03 1.09 -7.50
C TYR A 98 -2.22 1.37 -8.78
N ASP A 99 -2.39 0.53 -9.80
CA ASP A 99 -1.59 0.49 -11.03
C ASP A 99 -0.10 0.27 -10.73
N PHE A 100 0.78 1.21 -11.07
CA PHE A 100 2.22 1.15 -10.83
C PHE A 100 2.68 2.18 -9.78
N ALA A 101 1.74 2.67 -8.95
CA ALA A 101 2.02 3.67 -7.94
C ALA A 101 3.07 3.21 -6.92
N LYS A 102 3.90 4.17 -6.47
CA LYS A 102 4.97 3.95 -5.50
C LYS A 102 4.81 4.91 -4.34
N VAL A 103 4.63 4.41 -3.12
CA VAL A 103 4.47 5.22 -1.90
C VAL A 103 5.57 4.84 -0.92
N PHE A 104 6.54 5.72 -0.67
CA PHE A 104 7.75 5.40 0.09
C PHE A 104 8.18 6.54 1.01
N ALA A 105 9.25 6.30 1.77
CA ALA A 105 9.91 7.30 2.62
C ALA A 105 8.95 7.98 3.61
N ASN A 106 8.26 7.17 4.41
CA ASN A 106 7.28 7.58 5.43
C ASN A 106 6.13 8.45 4.88
N ALA A 107 5.78 8.32 3.61
CA ALA A 107 4.59 8.99 3.07
C ALA A 107 3.30 8.41 3.67
N HIS A 108 2.28 9.26 3.84
CA HIS A 108 0.96 8.92 4.34
C HIS A 108 -0.09 9.18 3.25
N VAL A 109 -0.90 8.17 2.94
CA VAL A 109 -2.04 8.28 2.01
C VAL A 109 -3.32 7.86 2.74
N TYR A 110 -4.27 8.77 2.92
CA TYR A 110 -5.44 8.51 3.78
C TYR A 110 -6.71 9.25 3.38
N ASP A 111 -7.75 9.16 4.20
CA ASP A 111 -9.12 9.57 3.89
C ASP A 111 -9.64 8.91 2.60
N ASN A 112 -10.02 9.66 1.57
CA ASN A 112 -10.48 9.12 0.28
C ASN A 112 -9.46 9.36 -0.85
N ALA A 113 -8.19 9.62 -0.51
CA ALA A 113 -7.14 9.90 -1.47
C ALA A 113 -6.88 8.74 -2.44
N ARG A 114 -6.41 9.09 -3.65
CA ARG A 114 -6.09 8.13 -4.71
C ARG A 114 -4.71 8.39 -5.27
N VAL A 115 -3.89 7.33 -5.34
CA VAL A 115 -2.56 7.36 -5.97
C VAL A 115 -2.49 6.24 -6.99
N PHE A 116 -2.28 6.56 -8.26
CA PHE A 116 -2.39 5.58 -9.33
C PHE A 116 -1.52 5.91 -10.55
N ASP A 117 -1.68 5.21 -11.66
CA ASP A 117 -0.76 5.19 -12.80
C ASP A 117 0.69 4.92 -12.36
N SER A 118 1.64 5.80 -12.67
CA SER A 118 3.06 5.68 -12.34
C SER A 118 3.50 6.69 -11.27
N ALA A 119 2.57 7.21 -10.47
CA ALA A 119 2.85 8.23 -9.47
C ALA A 119 3.79 7.72 -8.36
N LYS A 120 4.71 8.59 -7.93
CA LYS A 120 5.68 8.35 -6.87
C LYS A 120 5.49 9.38 -5.76
N ILE A 121 5.16 8.91 -4.56
CA ILE A 121 5.02 9.72 -3.36
C ILE A 121 6.21 9.42 -2.44
N ILE A 122 6.98 10.44 -2.09
CA ILE A 122 8.21 10.31 -1.31
C ILE A 122 8.32 11.45 -0.29
N SER A 123 9.28 11.34 0.65
CA SER A 123 9.72 12.43 1.52
C SER A 123 8.72 12.92 2.58
N ASN A 124 8.14 12.01 3.37
CA ASN A 124 7.18 12.32 4.45
C ASN A 124 5.95 13.12 3.97
N VAL A 125 5.53 12.90 2.73
CA VAL A 125 4.38 13.59 2.13
C VAL A 125 3.06 12.99 2.61
N HIS A 126 2.09 13.86 2.85
CA HIS A 126 0.70 13.49 3.15
C HIS A 126 -0.21 13.75 1.94
N ILE A 127 -0.92 12.72 1.48
CA ILE A 127 -1.98 12.79 0.46
C ILE A 127 -3.30 12.39 1.12
N TYR A 128 -4.26 13.30 1.21
CA TYR A 128 -5.45 13.07 2.03
C TYR A 128 -6.70 13.79 1.51
N GLU A 129 -7.79 13.75 2.28
CA GLU A 129 -9.14 14.14 1.87
C GLU A 129 -9.58 13.45 0.56
N ASN A 130 -9.72 14.18 -0.56
CA ASN A 130 -10.15 13.63 -1.85
C ASN A 130 -9.08 13.84 -2.94
N ALA A 131 -7.82 14.05 -2.55
CA ALA A 131 -6.73 14.33 -3.47
C ALA A 131 -6.43 13.15 -4.41
N SER A 132 -6.02 13.45 -5.64
CA SER A 132 -5.62 12.47 -6.64
C SER A 132 -4.22 12.78 -7.18
N ALA A 133 -3.30 11.82 -7.08
CA ALA A 133 -1.96 11.88 -7.65
C ALA A 133 -1.79 10.75 -8.68
N TYR A 134 -1.46 11.09 -9.93
CA TYR A 134 -1.47 10.16 -11.05
C TYR A 134 -0.56 10.60 -12.20
N GLY A 135 -0.51 9.83 -13.29
CA GLY A 135 0.48 10.00 -14.36
C GLY A 135 1.91 9.68 -13.94
N MET A 136 2.90 10.32 -14.57
CA MET A 136 4.32 10.16 -14.24
C MET A 136 4.76 11.08 -13.09
N ALA A 137 4.00 11.07 -11.99
CA ALA A 137 4.20 12.03 -10.91
C ALA A 137 5.30 11.73 -9.92
N VAL A 138 5.95 12.80 -9.44
CA VAL A 138 6.79 12.78 -8.25
C VAL A 138 6.25 13.85 -7.31
N VAL A 139 5.59 13.42 -6.24
CA VAL A 139 5.01 14.32 -5.25
C VAL A 139 5.94 14.39 -4.05
N THR A 140 6.44 15.60 -3.80
CA THR A 140 7.40 15.92 -2.72
C THR A 140 6.82 16.92 -1.70
N LYS A 141 5.56 17.31 -1.87
CA LYS A 141 4.81 18.21 -0.97
C LYS A 141 3.42 17.64 -0.72
N ASN A 142 2.81 18.01 0.39
CA ASN A 142 1.48 17.53 0.78
C ASN A 142 0.41 17.92 -0.26
N ALA A 143 -0.58 17.04 -0.47
CA ALA A 143 -1.73 17.29 -1.33
C ALA A 143 -3.04 16.91 -0.61
N TYR A 144 -4.08 17.73 -0.77
CA TYR A 144 -5.34 17.61 -0.04
C TYR A 144 -6.51 18.27 -0.77
N GLY A 145 -7.73 18.20 -0.23
CA GLY A 145 -8.92 18.74 -0.86
C GLY A 145 -9.30 17.97 -2.12
N ASN A 146 -9.66 18.70 -3.18
CA ASN A 146 -10.00 18.16 -4.50
C ASN A 146 -8.86 18.40 -5.52
N THR A 147 -7.61 18.37 -5.03
CA THR A 147 -6.42 18.59 -5.86
C THR A 147 -6.20 17.41 -6.81
N ARG A 148 -5.78 17.75 -8.03
CA ARG A 148 -5.37 16.79 -9.07
C ARG A 148 -3.96 17.15 -9.52
N GLU A 149 -2.99 16.41 -9.02
CA GLU A 149 -1.58 16.64 -9.38
C GLU A 149 -1.25 15.81 -10.63
N ASN A 150 -1.24 16.48 -11.79
CA ASN A 150 -0.67 15.97 -13.04
C ASN A 150 0.79 16.36 -13.10
N VAL A 151 1.69 15.40 -13.22
CA VAL A 151 3.12 15.70 -13.28
C VAL A 151 3.71 15.07 -14.54
N TYR A 152 4.21 15.96 -15.39
CA TYR A 152 5.17 15.67 -16.45
C TYR A 152 6.55 15.92 -15.86
N THR A 153 7.41 14.91 -15.75
CA THR A 153 8.77 15.13 -15.25
C THR A 153 9.61 15.86 -16.31
N GLU A 154 9.83 17.16 -16.15
CA GLU A 154 11.03 17.79 -16.69
C GLU A 154 12.21 17.49 -15.76
N ARG A 155 13.27 17.02 -16.39
CA ARG A 155 14.52 16.50 -15.83
C ARG A 155 15.08 17.41 -14.73
N LEU A 156 15.24 16.90 -13.51
CA LEU A 156 16.14 17.47 -12.51
C LEU A 156 17.10 16.38 -12.03
N SER A 157 18.26 16.31 -12.70
CA SER A 157 19.52 15.92 -12.07
C SER A 157 20.40 17.15 -12.05
N PRO A 158 21.03 17.46 -10.91
CA PRO A 158 22.48 17.22 -10.97
C PRO A 158 23.07 16.49 -9.76
N TYR A 159 22.37 16.27 -8.63
CA TYR A 159 22.99 15.58 -7.49
C TYR A 159 21.98 14.76 -6.67
N GLY A 160 22.23 13.45 -6.55
CA GLY A 160 21.55 12.52 -5.64
C GLY A 160 20.76 11.42 -6.34
N GLU A 161 21.44 10.31 -6.62
CA GLU A 161 20.90 9.10 -7.24
C GLU A 161 19.64 8.56 -6.53
N ILE A 162 18.57 8.30 -7.30
CA ILE A 162 17.74 7.10 -7.14
C ILE A 162 17.43 6.58 -8.55
N SER A 163 18.18 5.55 -8.95
CA SER A 163 18.02 4.82 -10.20
C SER A 163 17.04 3.66 -10.02
N PHE A 164 15.97 3.64 -10.82
CA PHE A 164 15.46 2.42 -11.45
C PHE A 164 14.92 2.83 -12.82
N VAL A 165 15.77 2.69 -13.82
CA VAL A 165 15.44 2.79 -15.24
C VAL A 165 15.17 1.38 -15.73
N MET A 166 13.96 1.11 -16.21
CA MET A 166 13.73 0.17 -17.30
C MET A 166 12.57 0.71 -18.13
N CYS A 167 12.90 1.44 -19.20
CA CYS A 167 12.06 1.52 -20.40
C CYS A 167 12.81 0.72 -21.47
N HIS A 168 12.12 -0.22 -22.10
CA HIS A 168 12.52 -0.72 -23.42
C HIS A 168 11.48 -0.28 -24.44
N LEU A 169 12.04 0.49 -25.39
CA LEU A 169 11.55 0.99 -26.69
C LEU A 169 10.38 1.97 -26.67
#